data_AF-A0A8G2M8W7-F1
#
_entry.id   AF-A0A8G2M8W7-F1
#
_cell.length_a   1.000
_cell.length_b   1.000
_cell.length_c   1.000
_cell.angle_alpha   90.00
_cell.angle_beta   90.00
_cell.angle_gamma   90.00
#
_symmetry.space_group_name_H-M   'P 1'
#
loop_
_entity.id
_entity.type
_entity.pdbx_description
1 polymer ?
#
loop_
_entity_poly.entity_id
_entity_poly.type
_entity_poly.pdbx_seq_one_letter_code
_entity_poly.pdbx_strand_id
1 'polypeptide(L)' 'MTEWTREERYQRIEDVDTEYFKTLKQQVDQSRFRQQFHIQPETGLLNDPNGTYFL' A
#
# COMPACT_ATOMS: atom_id res chain seq x y z
N MET A 1 9.15 15.74 0.14
CA MET A 1 8.09 14.78 -0.24
C MET A 1 7.24 15.46 -1.29
N THR A 2 6.92 14.77 -2.38
CA THR A 2 5.96 15.30 -3.36
C THR A 2 4.56 15.17 -2.74
N GLU A 3 3.85 16.28 -2.62
CA GLU A 3 2.45 16.24 -2.20
C GLU A 3 1.60 15.72 -3.35
N TRP A 4 0.73 14.76 -3.05
CA TRP A 4 -0.24 14.26 -4.02
C TRP A 4 -1.34 15.30 -4.19
N THR A 5 -1.67 15.60 -5.44
CA THR A 5 -2.90 16.30 -5.80
C THR A 5 -4.13 15.46 -5.43
N ARG A 6 -5.31 16.08 -5.45
CA ARG A 6 -6.56 15.35 -5.20
C ARG A 6 -6.80 14.33 -6.32
N GLU A 7 -6.53 14.73 -7.55
CA GLU A 7 -6.73 13.94 -8.75
C GLU A 7 -5.85 12.68 -8.72
N GLU A 8 -4.59 12.78 -8.30
CA GLU A 8 -3.70 11.62 -8.11
C GLU A 8 -4.19 10.69 -7.00
N ARG A 9 -4.66 11.23 -5.86
CA ARG A 9 -5.18 10.40 -4.75
C ARG A 9 -6.43 9.61 -5.12
N TYR A 10 -7.22 10.10 -6.05
CA TYR A 10 -8.47 9.48 -6.49
C TYR A 10 -8.38 8.87 -7.90
N GLN A 11 -7.16 8.68 -8.43
CA GLN A 11 -6.96 7.90 -9.65
C GLN A 11 -7.45 6.47 -9.43
N ARG A 12 -8.16 5.93 -10.43
CA ARG A 12 -8.67 4.56 -10.36
C ARG A 12 -7.53 3.56 -10.52
N ILE A 13 -7.59 2.46 -9.78
CA ILE A 13 -6.54 1.44 -9.77
C ILE A 13 -6.42 0.77 -11.15
N GLU A 14 -7.55 0.59 -11.85
CA GLU A 14 -7.57 0.03 -13.20
C GLU A 14 -6.86 0.90 -14.25
N ASP A 15 -6.71 2.20 -13.99
CA ASP A 15 -6.03 3.15 -14.86
C ASP A 15 -4.52 3.26 -14.55
N VAL A 16 -4.05 2.56 -13.51
CA VAL A 16 -2.64 2.54 -13.10
C VAL A 16 -1.96 1.31 -13.68
N ASP A 17 -0.74 1.51 -14.20
CA ASP A 17 0.06 0.40 -14.73
C ASP A 17 0.33 -0.67 -13.65
N THR A 18 0.09 -1.92 -13.99
CA THR A 18 0.39 -3.07 -13.13
C THR A 18 1.86 -3.15 -12.71
N GLU A 19 2.79 -2.67 -13.54
CA GLU A 19 4.22 -2.69 -13.23
C GLU A 19 4.58 -1.70 -12.11
N TYR A 20 3.82 -0.61 -11.98
CA TYR A 20 3.95 0.33 -10.88
C TYR A 20 3.70 -0.35 -9.53
N PHE A 21 2.63 -1.15 -9.42
CA PHE A 21 2.33 -1.87 -8.19
C PHE A 21 3.36 -2.94 -7.85
N LYS A 22 3.91 -3.65 -8.85
CA LYS A 22 5.01 -4.60 -8.62
C LYS A 22 6.24 -3.91 -8.06
N THR A 23 6.58 -2.74 -8.62
CA THR A 23 7.69 -1.92 -8.15
C THR A 23 7.49 -1.48 -6.70
N LEU A 24 6.28 -1.01 -6.34
CA LEU A 24 5.97 -0.65 -4.96
C LEU A 24 6.11 -1.84 -4.00
N LYS A 25 5.69 -3.04 -4.42
CA LYS A 25 5.79 -4.26 -3.61
C LYS A 25 7.25 -4.62 -3.34
N GLN A 26 8.09 -4.59 -4.38
CA GLN A 26 9.51 -4.83 -4.24
C GLN A 26 10.18 -3.82 -3.30
N GLN A 27 9.84 -2.53 -3.41
CA GLN A 27 10.37 -1.49 -2.51
C GLN A 27 9.98 -1.74 -1.06
N VAL A 28 8.72 -2.08 -0.81
CA VAL A 28 8.24 -2.41 0.54
C VAL A 28 8.96 -3.64 1.07
N ASP A 29 9.03 -4.73 0.29
CA ASP A 29 9.65 -6.00 0.69
C ASP A 29 11.16 -5.86 0.98
N GLN A 30 11.85 -4.95 0.28
CA GLN A 30 13.28 -4.67 0.51
C GLN A 30 13.54 -3.64 1.62
N SER A 31 12.49 -3.05 2.20
CA SER A 31 12.65 -2.04 3.25
C SER A 31 13.28 -2.64 4.51
N ARG A 32 14.38 -2.03 4.97
CA ARG A 32 15.01 -2.38 6.26
C ARG A 32 14.09 -2.18 7.47
N PHE A 33 13.01 -1.41 7.30
CA PHE A 33 12.02 -1.13 8.33
C PHE A 33 10.78 -2.02 8.23
N ARG A 34 10.75 -2.98 7.30
CA ARG A 34 9.64 -3.93 7.17
C ARG A 34 9.56 -4.83 8.39
N GLN A 35 8.38 -4.91 8.99
CA GLN A 35 8.15 -5.72 10.18
C GLN A 35 8.00 -7.19 9.78
N GLN A 36 8.48 -8.11 10.62
CA GLN A 36 8.44 -9.55 10.31
C GLN A 36 7.27 -10.29 10.98
N PHE A 37 6.75 -9.75 12.08
CA PHE A 37 5.76 -10.41 12.95
C PHE A 37 4.52 -9.53 13.23
N HIS A 38 4.25 -8.57 12.35
CA HIS A 38 3.10 -7.67 12.45
C HIS A 38 2.36 -7.65 11.11
N ILE A 39 1.04 -7.42 11.17
CA ILE A 39 0.24 -7.16 9.98
C ILE A 39 0.67 -5.83 9.38
N GLN A 40 0.98 -5.83 8.09
CA GLN A 40 1.41 -4.68 7.31
C GLN A 40 0.97 -4.89 5.85
N PRO A 41 0.82 -3.83 5.05
CA PRO A 41 0.35 -3.99 3.69
C PRO A 41 1.47 -4.54 2.78
N GLU A 42 1.08 -5.11 1.64
CA GLU A 42 2.03 -5.49 0.59
C GLU A 42 2.63 -4.27 -0.12
N THR A 43 1.82 -3.23 -0.31
CA THR A 43 2.18 -1.92 -0.90
C THR A 43 1.32 -0.82 -0.28
N GLY A 44 1.74 0.44 -0.41
CA GLY A 44 0.91 1.58 -0.01
C GLY A 44 0.74 1.72 1.50
N LEU A 45 -0.45 2.17 1.92
CA LEU A 45 -0.75 2.57 3.30
C LEU A 45 -1.80 1.63 3.90
N LEU A 46 -1.52 1.11 5.11
CA LEU A 46 -2.50 0.41 5.94
C LEU A 46 -3.03 1.36 7.01
N ASN A 47 -4.34 1.40 7.18
CA ASN A 47 -5.05 2.21 8.15
C ASN A 47 -5.97 1.34 9.02
N ASP A 48 -7.01 1.96 9.59
CA ASP A 48 -7.92 1.38 10.57
C ASP A 48 -8.31 -0.08 10.25
N PRO A 49 -8.16 -1.01 11.22
CA PRO A 49 -8.61 -2.38 11.04
C PRO A 49 -10.14 -2.40 10.91
N ASN A 50 -10.65 -3.19 9.95
CA ASN A 50 -12.08 -3.29 9.69
C ASN A 50 -12.55 -4.74 9.82
N GLY A 51 -13.77 -4.93 10.34
CA GLY A 51 -14.45 -6.23 10.30
C GLY A 51 -13.85 -7.32 11.17
N THR A 52 -13.21 -6.99 12.30
CA THR A 52 -12.78 -7.99 13.28
C THR A 52 -14.00 -8.66 13.91
N TYR A 53 -14.13 -9.98 13.75
CA TYR A 53 -15.20 -10.77 14.38
C TYR A 53 -14.68 -12.15 14.82
N PHE A 54 -15.43 -12.79 15.71
CA PHE A 54 -15.26 -14.18 16.14
C PHE A 54 -16.65 -14.80 16.31
N LEU A 55 -16.79 -16.10 16.03
CA LEU A 55 -18.08 -16.82 16.06
C LEU A 55 -18.44 -17.34 17.45
#